data_AF-A0A257M3N9-F1
#
_entry.id   AF-A0A257M3N9-F1
#
_cell.length_a   1.000
_cell.length_b   1.000
_cell.length_c   1.000
_cell.angle_alpha   90.00
_cell.angle_beta   90.00
_cell.angle_gamma   90.00
#
_symmetry.space_group_name_H-M   'P 1'
#
loop_
_entity.id
_entity.type
_entity.pdbx_description
1 polymer ?
#
loop_
_entity_poly.entity_id
_entity_poly.type
_entity_poly.pdbx_seq_one_letter_code
_entity_poly.pdbx_strand_id
1 'polypeptide(L)'
;MFEPDHSGTFGWLSALIVLVMVGIGLSLLVDRRFELSSSDKQLKVDVEKNFAVLEGIRIKHDRALGELTELEKTRSPQAKELSKLQEQGERAKERMIDLNGQVGKLQSAVAAVQKEFEGYASEYRNQVWQAAVGEKQAFIAFRDGRRYEDVTILRVTAVGMEISHRDGRARIDFKDLDASWQERFLWNSSERNTALAGENEVPQPPAVQNTPSTPKGFKPASKAPATVPDPTATGKLRADLIGWNNKILMLKMQLQEAQSNIGSKQKSPPGSLETWQQRANRLSAELNQAKVNRDMAQLKLAAVAPSDPLSNASYSDY
;
A
#
# COMPACT_ATOMS: atom_id res chain seq x y z
N MET A 1 -76.28 -93.07 -82.60
CA MET A 1 -74.94 -92.47 -82.44
C MET A 1 -75.14 -91.21 -81.60
N PHE A 2 -74.27 -91.05 -80.59
CA PHE A 2 -74.38 -90.29 -79.33
C PHE A 2 -74.89 -88.84 -79.39
N GLU A 3 -75.60 -88.41 -78.34
CA GLU A 3 -75.10 -87.48 -77.30
C GLU A 3 -76.10 -87.32 -76.14
N PRO A 4 -75.68 -87.44 -74.86
CA PRO A 4 -76.50 -87.13 -73.69
C PRO A 4 -76.29 -85.70 -73.16
N ASP A 5 -77.37 -85.15 -72.61
CA ASP A 5 -77.49 -83.80 -72.05
C ASP A 5 -76.54 -83.49 -70.87
N HIS A 6 -75.82 -82.36 -70.97
CA HIS A 6 -74.95 -81.80 -69.93
C HIS A 6 -75.57 -80.58 -69.21
N SER A 7 -76.86 -80.63 -68.85
CA SER A 7 -77.54 -79.52 -68.18
C SER A 7 -77.39 -79.52 -66.63
N GLY A 8 -77.00 -80.64 -66.02
CA GLY A 8 -76.88 -80.77 -64.56
C GLY A 8 -75.57 -80.24 -63.95
N THR A 9 -74.46 -80.27 -64.69
CA THR A 9 -73.13 -79.89 -64.15
C THR A 9 -72.92 -78.37 -64.09
N PHE A 10 -73.53 -77.61 -65.00
CA PHE A 10 -73.44 -76.14 -65.02
C PHE A 10 -74.17 -75.47 -63.84
N GLY A 11 -75.30 -76.03 -63.40
CA GLY A 11 -76.03 -75.51 -62.23
C GLY A 11 -75.27 -75.70 -60.92
N TRP A 12 -74.61 -76.85 -60.75
CA TRP A 12 -73.82 -77.11 -59.55
C TRP A 12 -72.54 -76.26 -59.50
N LEU A 13 -71.87 -76.06 -60.64
CA LEU A 13 -70.66 -75.24 -60.72
C LEU A 13 -70.94 -73.76 -60.42
N SER A 14 -72.06 -73.22 -60.94
CA SER A 14 -72.46 -71.83 -60.68
C SER A 14 -72.85 -71.60 -59.21
N ALA A 15 -73.54 -72.55 -58.57
CA ALA A 15 -73.85 -72.47 -57.15
C ALA A 15 -72.58 -72.48 -56.27
N LEU A 16 -71.57 -73.30 -56.63
CA LEU A 16 -70.30 -73.35 -55.91
C LEU A 16 -69.53 -72.02 -56.04
N ILE A 17 -69.52 -71.41 -57.23
CA ILE A 17 -68.84 -70.13 -57.47
C ILE A 17 -69.49 -69.00 -56.65
N VAL A 18 -70.82 -68.95 -56.58
CA VAL A 18 -71.52 -67.94 -55.77
C VAL A 18 -71.22 -68.14 -54.29
N LEU A 19 -71.16 -69.37 -53.81
CA LEU A 19 -70.86 -69.67 -52.41
C LEU A 19 -69.43 -69.27 -52.02
N VAL A 20 -68.45 -69.53 -52.90
CA VAL A 20 -67.06 -69.10 -52.70
C VAL A 20 -66.95 -67.56 -52.74
N MET A 21 -67.64 -66.89 -53.67
CA MET A 21 -67.69 -65.43 -53.74
C MET A 21 -68.32 -64.81 -52.48
N VAL A 22 -69.39 -65.40 -51.93
CA VAL A 22 -70.02 -64.94 -50.68
C VAL A 22 -69.11 -65.18 -49.48
N GLY A 23 -68.42 -66.34 -49.43
CA GLY A 23 -67.45 -66.64 -48.38
C GLY A 23 -66.27 -65.66 -48.37
N ILE A 24 -65.72 -65.34 -49.55
CA ILE A 24 -64.63 -64.37 -49.69
C ILE A 24 -65.13 -62.95 -49.38
N GLY A 25 -66.33 -62.60 -49.83
CA GLY A 25 -66.95 -61.30 -49.55
C GLY A 25 -67.19 -61.06 -48.06
N LEU A 26 -67.66 -62.07 -47.33
CA LEU A 26 -67.82 -62.00 -45.86
C LEU A 26 -66.47 -61.98 -45.13
N SER A 27 -65.48 -62.73 -45.60
CA SER A 27 -64.14 -62.74 -45.00
C SER A 27 -63.47 -61.37 -45.07
N LEU A 28 -63.59 -60.65 -46.19
CA LEU A 28 -63.02 -59.30 -46.35
C LEU A 28 -63.74 -58.22 -45.53
N LEU A 29 -65.03 -58.39 -45.28
CA LEU A 29 -65.84 -57.43 -44.50
C LEU A 29 -65.60 -57.56 -42.99
N VAL A 30 -65.32 -58.78 -42.51
CA VAL A 30 -64.94 -59.04 -41.12
C VAL A 30 -63.53 -58.54 -40.83
N ASP A 31 -62.58 -58.71 -41.76
CA ASP A 31 -61.20 -58.28 -41.58
C ASP A 31 -61.09 -56.74 -41.46
N ARG A 32 -61.81 -55.99 -42.32
CA ARG A 32 -61.84 -54.52 -42.24
C ARG A 32 -62.51 -53.96 -40.99
N ARG A 33 -63.52 -54.64 -40.43
CA ARG A 33 -64.16 -54.16 -39.19
C ARG A 33 -63.31 -54.37 -37.95
N PHE A 34 -62.42 -55.37 -37.94
CA PHE A 34 -61.50 -55.59 -36.83
C PHE A 34 -60.32 -54.60 -36.84
N GLU A 35 -59.77 -54.26 -38.01
CA GLU A 35 -58.69 -53.26 -38.13
C GLU A 35 -59.16 -51.83 -37.84
N LEU A 36 -60.38 -51.44 -38.25
CA LEU A 36 -60.92 -50.10 -37.94
C LEU A 36 -61.29 -49.93 -36.46
N SER A 37 -61.73 -51.01 -35.79
CA SER A 37 -62.04 -51.00 -34.35
C SER A 37 -60.77 -50.98 -33.47
N SER A 38 -59.69 -51.63 -33.88
CA SER A 38 -58.41 -51.57 -33.17
C SER A 38 -57.66 -50.27 -33.46
N SER A 39 -57.76 -49.75 -34.70
CA SER A 39 -57.20 -48.45 -35.10
C SER A 39 -57.86 -47.28 -34.38
N ASP A 40 -59.19 -47.26 -34.20
CA ASP A 40 -59.88 -46.19 -33.45
C ASP A 40 -59.51 -46.19 -31.95
N LYS A 41 -59.23 -47.38 -31.37
CA LYS A 41 -58.72 -47.50 -29.99
C LYS A 41 -57.26 -47.05 -29.88
N GLN A 42 -56.41 -47.41 -30.85
CA GLN A 42 -55.01 -46.96 -30.89
C GLN A 42 -54.91 -45.44 -31.10
N LEU A 43 -55.75 -44.88 -31.98
CA LEU A 43 -55.82 -43.45 -32.22
C LEU A 43 -56.22 -42.68 -30.94
N LYS A 44 -57.20 -43.18 -30.18
CA LYS A 44 -57.58 -42.57 -28.89
C LYS A 44 -56.44 -42.60 -27.87
N VAL A 45 -55.73 -43.74 -27.77
CA VAL A 45 -54.57 -43.88 -26.88
C VAL A 45 -53.42 -42.96 -27.31
N ASP A 46 -53.18 -42.80 -28.61
CA ASP A 46 -52.12 -41.92 -29.10
C ASP A 46 -52.49 -40.44 -28.98
N VAL A 47 -53.76 -40.07 -29.16
CA VAL A 47 -54.26 -38.71 -28.89
C VAL A 47 -54.10 -38.37 -27.41
N GLU A 48 -54.41 -39.29 -26.50
CA GLU A 48 -54.26 -39.09 -25.05
C GLU A 48 -52.78 -38.98 -24.64
N LYS A 49 -51.90 -39.83 -25.20
CA LYS A 49 -50.45 -39.72 -25.01
C LYS A 49 -49.90 -38.41 -25.56
N ASN A 50 -50.32 -38.02 -26.76
CA ASN A 50 -49.88 -36.76 -27.36
C ASN A 50 -50.36 -35.56 -26.53
N PHE A 51 -51.57 -35.61 -25.98
CA PHE A 51 -52.06 -34.58 -25.07
C PHE A 51 -51.21 -34.49 -23.80
N ALA A 52 -50.89 -35.62 -23.17
CA ALA A 52 -50.01 -35.66 -21.99
C ALA A 52 -48.59 -35.15 -22.30
N VAL A 53 -48.06 -35.47 -23.49
CA VAL A 53 -46.76 -34.94 -23.95
C VAL A 53 -46.82 -33.44 -24.19
N LEU A 54 -47.86 -32.94 -24.85
CA LEU A 54 -48.06 -31.51 -25.10
C LEU A 54 -48.23 -30.72 -23.79
N GLU A 55 -48.96 -31.26 -22.82
CA GLU A 55 -49.12 -30.67 -21.50
C GLU A 55 -47.79 -30.65 -20.74
N GLY A 56 -47.02 -31.75 -20.81
CA GLY A 56 -45.68 -31.81 -20.25
C GLY A 56 -44.70 -30.82 -20.88
N ILE A 57 -44.77 -30.61 -22.20
CA ILE A 57 -43.96 -29.60 -22.91
C ILE A 57 -44.39 -28.19 -22.51
N ARG A 58 -45.70 -27.93 -22.41
CA ARG A 58 -46.25 -26.64 -21.99
C ARG A 58 -45.79 -26.27 -20.58
N ILE A 59 -45.86 -27.19 -19.62
CA ILE A 59 -45.38 -26.97 -18.25
C ILE A 59 -43.87 -26.66 -18.24
N LYS A 60 -43.07 -27.38 -19.03
CA LYS A 60 -41.62 -27.11 -19.14
C LYS A 60 -41.34 -25.74 -19.75
N HIS A 61 -42.10 -25.36 -20.77
CA HIS A 61 -41.99 -24.06 -21.43
C HIS A 61 -42.34 -22.92 -20.45
N ASP A 62 -43.45 -23.05 -19.73
CA ASP A 62 -43.89 -22.05 -18.75
C ASP A 62 -42.88 -21.92 -17.60
N ARG A 63 -42.30 -23.04 -17.15
CA ARG A 63 -41.20 -23.03 -16.17
C ARG A 63 -39.94 -22.35 -16.69
N ALA A 64 -39.53 -22.65 -17.92
CA ALA A 64 -38.36 -22.03 -18.53
C ALA A 64 -38.54 -20.51 -18.72
N LEU A 65 -39.74 -20.07 -19.10
CA LEU A 65 -40.08 -18.64 -19.15
C LEU A 65 -40.01 -18.00 -17.76
N GLY A 66 -40.54 -18.68 -16.73
CA GLY A 66 -40.41 -18.23 -15.35
C GLY A 66 -38.95 -18.02 -14.93
N GLU A 67 -38.09 -19.02 -15.17
CA GLU A 67 -36.66 -18.96 -14.86
C GLU A 67 -35.95 -17.84 -15.63
N LEU A 68 -36.26 -17.63 -16.92
CA LEU A 68 -35.70 -16.53 -17.71
C LEU A 68 -36.12 -15.15 -17.17
N THR A 69 -37.39 -14.99 -16.77
CA THR A 69 -37.86 -13.72 -16.21
C THR A 69 -37.20 -13.41 -14.86
N GLU A 70 -36.97 -14.40 -14.01
CA GLU A 70 -36.25 -14.21 -12.74
C GLU A 70 -34.76 -13.92 -12.95
N LEU A 71 -34.12 -14.55 -13.94
CA LEU A 71 -32.76 -14.23 -14.35
C LEU A 71 -32.64 -12.80 -14.90
N GLU A 72 -33.63 -12.34 -15.67
CA GLU A 72 -33.63 -10.97 -16.19
C GLU A 72 -33.85 -9.93 -15.07
N LYS A 73 -34.75 -10.22 -14.12
CA LYS A 73 -34.96 -9.41 -12.91
C LYS A 73 -33.72 -9.27 -12.05
N THR A 74 -32.86 -10.29 -12.00
CA THR A 74 -31.61 -10.26 -11.21
C THR A 74 -30.43 -9.67 -11.99
N ARG A 75 -30.38 -9.85 -13.31
CA ARG A 75 -29.31 -9.29 -14.17
C ARG A 75 -29.39 -7.77 -14.32
N SER A 76 -30.61 -7.21 -14.42
CA SER A 76 -30.83 -5.76 -14.54
C SER A 76 -30.24 -4.93 -13.37
N PRO A 77 -30.51 -5.25 -12.09
CA PRO A 77 -29.90 -4.53 -10.97
C PRO A 77 -28.38 -4.75 -10.89
N GLN A 78 -27.88 -5.96 -11.18
CA GLN A 78 -26.44 -6.20 -11.23
C GLN A 78 -25.72 -5.33 -12.28
N ALA A 79 -26.30 -5.17 -13.47
CA ALA A 79 -25.75 -4.26 -14.48
C ALA A 79 -25.76 -2.79 -14.02
N LYS A 80 -26.80 -2.37 -13.29
CA LYS A 80 -26.87 -1.03 -12.67
C LYS A 80 -25.85 -0.85 -11.54
N GLU A 81 -25.56 -1.90 -10.78
CA GLU A 81 -24.52 -1.86 -9.75
C GLU A 81 -23.12 -1.80 -10.36
N LEU A 82 -22.84 -2.59 -11.40
CA LEU A 82 -21.57 -2.56 -12.11
C LEU A 82 -21.28 -1.18 -12.72
N SER A 83 -22.27 -0.56 -13.37
CA SER A 83 -22.12 0.81 -13.90
C SER A 83 -21.88 1.84 -12.80
N LYS A 84 -22.60 1.77 -11.67
CA LYS A 84 -22.34 2.64 -10.51
C LYS A 84 -20.94 2.44 -9.93
N LEU A 85 -20.48 1.20 -9.80
CA LEU A 85 -19.13 0.90 -9.31
C LEU A 85 -18.07 1.41 -10.27
N GLN A 86 -18.31 1.31 -11.58
CA GLN A 86 -17.41 1.86 -12.59
C GLN A 86 -17.34 3.39 -12.51
N GLU A 87 -18.47 4.09 -12.39
CA GLU A 87 -18.49 5.53 -12.17
C GLU A 87 -17.77 5.95 -10.88
N GLN A 88 -17.97 5.20 -9.80
CA GLN A 88 -17.26 5.43 -8.53
C GLN A 88 -15.75 5.20 -8.70
N GLY A 89 -15.35 4.18 -9.45
CA GLY A 89 -13.96 3.89 -9.78
C GLY A 89 -13.30 5.02 -10.55
N GLU A 90 -13.95 5.56 -11.58
CA GLU A 90 -13.42 6.69 -12.35
C GLU A 90 -13.32 7.97 -11.50
N ARG A 91 -14.35 8.29 -10.70
CA ARG A 91 -14.28 9.43 -9.76
C ARG A 91 -13.16 9.27 -8.72
N ALA A 92 -12.92 8.04 -8.25
CA ALA A 92 -11.83 7.77 -7.33
C ALA A 92 -10.46 7.96 -8.00
N LYS A 93 -10.30 7.53 -9.27
CA LYS A 93 -9.07 7.77 -10.04
C LYS A 93 -8.82 9.26 -10.27
N GLU A 94 -9.84 10.02 -10.64
CA GLU A 94 -9.72 11.48 -10.81
C GLU A 94 -9.26 12.16 -9.50
N ARG A 95 -9.86 11.77 -8.37
CA ARG A 95 -9.43 12.25 -7.05
C ARG A 95 -7.98 11.88 -6.72
N MET A 96 -7.54 10.66 -7.07
CA MET A 96 -6.15 10.26 -6.86
C MET A 96 -5.19 11.11 -7.69
N ILE A 97 -5.53 11.41 -8.94
CA ILE A 97 -4.71 12.27 -9.80
C ILE A 97 -4.62 13.69 -9.22
N ASP A 98 -5.74 14.26 -8.77
CA ASP A 98 -5.78 15.58 -8.16
C ASP A 98 -4.96 15.63 -6.86
N LEU A 99 -5.16 14.66 -5.95
CA LEU A 99 -4.40 14.56 -4.71
C LEU A 99 -2.90 14.42 -4.96
N ASN A 100 -2.50 13.61 -5.94
CA ASN A 100 -1.09 13.47 -6.30
C ASN A 100 -0.51 14.78 -6.85
N GLY A 101 -1.31 15.53 -7.64
CA GLY A 101 -0.96 16.88 -8.08
C GLY A 101 -0.79 17.86 -6.92
N GLN A 102 -1.66 17.79 -5.90
CA GLN A 102 -1.55 18.61 -4.69
C GLN A 102 -0.30 18.25 -3.89
N VAL A 103 -0.01 16.96 -3.70
CA VAL A 103 1.21 16.49 -3.02
C VAL A 103 2.47 17.05 -3.71
N GLY A 104 2.54 16.98 -5.04
CA GLY A 104 3.68 17.53 -5.79
C GLY A 104 3.84 19.05 -5.62
N LYS A 105 2.72 19.80 -5.55
CA LYS A 105 2.75 21.25 -5.26
C LYS A 105 3.23 21.53 -3.84
N LEU A 106 2.73 20.79 -2.85
CA LEU A 106 3.14 20.96 -1.45
C LEU A 106 4.63 20.63 -1.26
N GLN A 107 5.12 19.54 -1.87
CA GLN A 107 6.55 19.20 -1.82
C GLN A 107 7.42 20.32 -2.39
N SER A 108 7.02 20.90 -3.51
CA SER A 108 7.72 22.01 -4.14
C SER A 108 7.70 23.27 -3.26
N ALA A 109 6.57 23.56 -2.62
CA ALA A 109 6.43 24.67 -1.68
C ALA A 109 7.30 24.47 -0.42
N VAL A 110 7.31 23.26 0.15
CA VAL A 110 8.17 22.92 1.28
C VAL A 110 9.65 23.10 0.92
N ALA A 111 10.07 22.63 -0.25
CA ALA A 111 11.45 22.80 -0.72
C ALA A 111 11.82 24.28 -0.91
N ALA A 112 10.90 25.10 -1.43
CA ALA A 112 11.11 26.54 -1.57
C ALA A 112 11.27 27.23 -0.21
N VAL A 113 10.35 26.96 0.73
CA VAL A 113 10.42 27.52 2.10
C VAL A 113 11.68 27.07 2.83
N GLN A 114 12.07 25.80 2.68
CA GLN A 114 13.31 25.29 3.27
C GLN A 114 14.53 26.05 2.74
N LYS A 115 14.59 26.30 1.42
CA LYS A 115 15.67 27.09 0.81
C LYS A 115 15.67 28.54 1.28
N GLU A 116 14.51 29.17 1.38
CA GLU A 116 14.39 30.53 1.92
C GLU A 116 14.86 30.60 3.38
N PHE A 117 14.48 29.62 4.19
CA PHE A 117 14.90 29.52 5.59
C PHE A 117 16.41 29.31 5.72
N GLU A 118 17.01 28.44 4.90
CA GLU A 118 18.47 28.25 4.86
C GLU A 118 19.19 29.55 4.46
N GLY A 119 18.66 30.26 3.47
CA GLY A 119 19.16 31.59 3.07
C GLY A 119 19.12 32.58 4.23
N TYR A 120 17.94 32.77 4.83
CA TYR A 120 17.76 33.66 6.00
C TYR A 120 18.68 33.28 7.16
N ALA A 121 18.79 32.00 7.49
CA ALA A 121 19.62 31.53 8.58
C ALA A 121 21.11 31.79 8.30
N SER A 122 21.56 31.66 7.05
CA SER A 122 22.93 31.98 6.65
C SER A 122 23.24 33.47 6.75
N GLU A 123 22.31 34.34 6.34
CA GLU A 123 22.44 35.79 6.45
C GLU A 123 22.45 36.23 7.91
N TYR A 124 21.55 35.70 8.74
CA TYR A 124 21.51 35.96 10.16
C TYR A 124 22.81 35.55 10.86
N ARG A 125 23.33 34.35 10.56
CA ARG A 125 24.64 33.90 11.08
C ARG A 125 25.75 34.87 10.70
N ASN A 126 25.83 35.25 9.43
CA ASN A 126 26.83 36.22 8.96
C ASN A 126 26.73 37.56 9.70
N GLN A 127 25.52 38.06 9.96
CA GLN A 127 25.34 39.29 10.74
C GLN A 127 25.83 39.13 12.19
N VAL A 128 25.48 38.02 12.86
CA VAL A 128 25.95 37.71 14.21
C VAL A 128 27.47 37.58 14.26
N TRP A 129 28.07 36.93 13.25
CA TRP A 129 29.51 36.76 13.14
C TRP A 129 30.24 38.09 12.94
N GLN A 130 29.73 38.96 12.06
CA GLN A 130 30.30 40.29 11.83
C GLN A 130 30.16 41.19 13.06
N ALA A 131 29.04 41.12 13.77
CA ALA A 131 28.81 41.90 14.99
C ALA A 131 29.77 41.51 16.14
N ALA A 132 30.23 40.26 16.16
CA ALA A 132 31.18 39.79 17.18
C ALA A 132 32.64 40.16 16.88
N VAL A 133 32.98 40.58 15.65
CA VAL A 133 34.34 40.99 15.32
C VAL A 133 34.72 42.25 16.09
N GLY A 134 35.84 42.21 16.80
CA GLY A 134 36.33 43.28 17.67
C GLY A 134 35.81 43.22 19.11
N GLU A 135 34.91 42.29 19.42
CA GLU A 135 34.41 42.10 20.77
C GLU A 135 35.52 41.60 21.70
N LYS A 136 35.63 42.24 22.87
CA LYS A 136 36.61 41.89 23.91
C LYS A 136 35.96 41.02 24.97
N GLN A 137 36.63 39.94 25.33
CA GLN A 137 36.19 38.95 26.28
C GLN A 137 37.29 38.73 27.32
N ALA A 138 36.89 38.65 28.59
CA ALA A 138 37.85 38.45 29.68
C ALA A 138 38.59 37.11 29.54
N PHE A 139 37.85 36.06 29.17
CA PHE A 139 38.44 34.78 28.82
C PHE A 139 37.53 33.98 27.88
N ILE A 140 38.11 33.04 27.14
CA ILE A 140 37.40 32.00 26.40
C ILE A 140 37.85 30.64 26.93
N ALA A 141 36.88 29.81 27.32
CA ALA A 141 37.11 28.46 27.81
C ALA A 141 36.93 27.42 26.70
N PHE A 142 37.79 26.41 26.72
CA PHE A 142 37.77 25.27 25.81
C PHE A 142 37.14 24.07 26.49
N ARG A 143 36.66 23.14 25.67
CA ARG A 143 36.09 21.88 26.16
C ARG A 143 37.12 20.99 26.88
N ASP A 144 38.41 21.15 26.57
CA ASP A 144 39.50 20.44 27.23
C ASP A 144 40.00 21.11 28.52
N GLY A 145 39.38 22.23 28.93
CA GLY A 145 39.73 22.99 30.13
C GLY A 145 40.82 24.03 29.95
N ARG A 146 41.40 24.19 28.75
CA ARG A 146 42.27 25.33 28.43
C ARG A 146 41.44 26.62 28.47
N ARG A 147 42.11 27.76 28.71
CA ARG A 147 41.49 29.08 28.62
C ARG A 147 42.48 30.09 28.04
N TYR A 148 41.98 30.98 27.18
CA TYR A 148 42.71 32.17 26.79
C TYR A 148 42.17 33.37 27.55
N GLU A 149 43.06 34.24 28.01
CA GLU A 149 42.74 35.47 28.74
C GLU A 149 42.95 36.70 27.82
N ASP A 150 42.22 37.78 28.09
CA ASP A 150 42.25 39.05 27.33
C ASP A 150 42.03 38.85 25.83
N VAL A 151 40.92 38.19 25.50
CA VAL A 151 40.63 37.74 24.14
C VAL A 151 39.88 38.81 23.35
N THR A 152 40.33 39.11 22.15
CA THR A 152 39.60 39.90 21.15
C THR A 152 39.28 39.03 19.95
N ILE A 153 38.01 38.97 19.56
CA ILE A 153 37.57 38.18 18.41
C ILE A 153 38.00 38.91 17.12
N LEU A 154 38.82 38.27 16.29
CA LEU A 154 39.29 38.85 15.03
C LEU A 154 38.37 38.46 13.86
N ARG A 155 37.96 37.20 13.80
CA ARG A 155 37.12 36.67 12.72
C ARG A 155 36.34 35.45 13.19
N VAL A 156 35.09 35.33 12.77
CA VAL A 156 34.27 34.13 12.96
C VAL A 156 33.97 33.55 11.58
N THR A 157 34.22 32.25 11.40
CA THR A 157 34.05 31.51 10.14
C THR A 157 33.25 30.25 10.38
N ALA A 158 32.74 29.60 9.33
CA ALA A 158 32.00 28.33 9.45
C ALA A 158 32.80 27.18 10.09
N VAL A 159 34.14 27.25 10.07
CA VAL A 159 35.03 26.22 10.64
C VAL A 159 35.38 26.51 12.10
N GLY A 160 35.34 27.76 12.52
CA GLY A 160 35.76 28.18 13.85
C GLY A 160 36.01 29.68 13.95
N MET A 161 36.70 30.11 15.00
CA MET A 161 36.97 31.53 15.25
C MET A 161 38.48 31.80 15.38
N GLU A 162 38.90 32.95 14.87
CA GLU A 162 40.24 33.49 15.06
C GLU A 162 40.20 34.58 16.12
N ILE A 163 41.11 34.48 17.08
CA ILE A 163 41.20 35.39 18.21
C ILE A 163 42.60 35.97 18.35
N SER A 164 42.68 37.15 18.95
CA SER A 164 43.90 37.71 19.53
C SER A 164 43.80 37.58 21.04
N HIS A 165 44.81 37.02 21.69
CA HIS A 165 44.94 36.92 23.14
C HIS A 165 46.28 37.51 23.57
N ARG A 166 46.55 37.53 24.88
CA ARG A 166 47.80 38.08 25.45
C ARG A 166 49.09 37.56 24.81
N ASP A 167 49.13 36.27 24.48
CA ASP A 167 50.34 35.59 23.97
C ASP A 167 50.40 35.49 22.43
N GLY A 168 49.43 36.06 21.71
CA GLY A 168 49.44 36.07 20.25
C GLY A 168 48.07 35.87 19.61
N ARG A 169 48.06 35.25 18.42
CA ARG A 169 46.85 34.93 17.66
C ARG A 169 46.66 33.43 17.62
N ALA A 170 45.42 32.98 17.82
CA ALA A 170 45.06 31.57 17.75
C ALA A 170 43.81 31.40 16.88
N ARG A 171 43.79 30.31 16.10
CA ARG A 171 42.60 29.82 15.41
C ARG A 171 42.05 28.65 16.21
N ILE A 172 40.77 28.72 16.53
CA ILE A 172 40.07 27.73 17.35
C ILE A 172 39.00 27.06 16.48
N ASP A 173 39.01 25.74 16.36
CA ASP A 173 37.92 24.98 15.74
C ASP A 173 36.68 25.06 16.64
N PHE A 174 35.48 25.19 16.06
CA PHE A 174 34.26 25.30 16.85
C PHE A 174 34.04 24.10 17.79
N LYS A 175 34.56 22.91 17.44
CA LYS A 175 34.43 21.69 18.27
C LYS A 175 35.15 21.80 19.61
N ASP A 176 36.21 22.60 19.65
CA ASP A 176 37.03 22.79 20.84
C ASP A 176 36.49 23.92 21.73
N LEU A 177 35.60 24.76 21.18
CA LEU A 177 34.88 25.78 21.94
C LEU A 177 33.85 25.15 22.88
N ASP A 178 33.59 25.83 23.99
CA ASP A 178 32.50 25.48 24.89
C ASP A 178 31.11 25.62 24.21
N ALA A 179 30.12 24.91 24.75
CA ALA A 179 28.75 24.87 24.23
C ALA A 179 28.11 26.26 24.14
N SER A 180 28.43 27.17 25.07
CA SER A 180 27.93 28.56 25.06
C SER A 180 28.31 29.32 23.79
N TRP A 181 29.56 29.16 23.33
CA TRP A 181 30.03 29.77 22.08
C TRP A 181 29.47 29.09 20.85
N GLN A 182 29.28 27.77 20.91
CA GLN A 182 28.66 27.01 19.82
C GLN A 182 27.21 27.43 19.59
N GLU A 183 26.45 27.58 20.66
CA GLU A 183 25.07 28.05 20.64
C GLU A 183 24.96 29.50 20.16
N ARG A 184 25.83 30.38 20.67
CA ARG A 184 25.84 31.80 20.28
C ARG A 184 26.05 32.02 18.79
N PHE A 185 26.98 31.29 18.18
CA PHE A 185 27.33 31.46 16.77
C PHE A 185 26.60 30.52 15.83
N LEU A 186 25.72 29.66 16.36
CA LEU A 186 24.84 28.75 15.62
C LEU A 186 25.58 27.90 14.57
N TRP A 187 26.76 27.37 14.91
CA TRP A 187 27.55 26.57 13.97
C TRP A 187 26.83 25.29 13.54
N ASN A 188 26.70 25.08 12.23
CA ASN A 188 26.16 23.86 11.64
C ASN A 188 27.28 22.96 11.09
N SER A 189 27.19 21.67 11.39
CA SER A 189 28.15 20.67 10.92
C SER A 189 28.10 20.43 9.41
N SER A 190 26.98 20.71 8.73
CA SER A 190 26.87 20.55 7.27
C SER A 190 27.70 21.59 6.50
N GLU A 191 27.59 22.87 6.88
CA GLU A 191 28.33 23.99 6.24
C GLU A 191 29.84 23.90 6.48
N ARG A 192 30.26 23.37 7.63
CA ARG A 192 31.67 23.08 7.91
C ARG A 192 32.26 22.14 6.86
N ASN A 193 31.54 21.09 6.50
CA ASN A 193 32.03 20.12 5.52
C ASN A 193 32.18 20.74 4.13
N THR A 194 31.27 21.65 3.77
CA THR A 194 31.35 22.41 2.51
C THR A 194 32.51 23.41 2.53
N ALA A 195 32.69 24.13 3.65
CA ALA A 195 33.78 25.10 3.82
C ALA A 195 35.17 24.44 3.87
N LEU A 196 35.29 23.29 4.53
CA LEU A 196 36.53 22.50 4.57
C LEU A 196 36.89 21.93 3.19
N ALA A 197 35.89 21.56 2.38
CA ALA A 197 36.13 21.14 1.00
C ALA A 197 36.71 22.30 0.17
N GLY A 198 36.20 23.53 0.35
CA GLY A 198 36.74 24.72 -0.32
C GLY A 198 38.10 25.20 0.22
N GLU A 199 38.40 24.99 1.52
CA GLU A 199 39.68 25.38 2.12
C GLU A 199 40.84 24.46 1.67
N ASN A 200 40.57 23.18 1.37
CA ASN A 200 41.55 22.23 0.84
C ASN A 200 41.96 22.51 -0.63
N GLU A 201 41.25 23.37 -1.36
CA GLU A 201 41.63 23.79 -2.72
C GLU A 201 42.56 25.01 -2.76
N VAL A 202 42.79 25.69 -1.63
CA VAL A 202 43.74 26.81 -1.53
C VAL A 202 45.08 26.29 -1.01
N PRO A 203 46.19 26.37 -1.78
CA PRO A 203 47.50 25.88 -1.32
C PRO A 203 47.99 26.71 -0.12
N GLN A 204 47.98 26.13 1.07
CA GLN A 204 48.66 26.72 2.22
C GLN A 204 50.19 26.49 2.09
N PRO A 205 51.03 27.53 2.31
CA PRO A 205 52.47 27.36 2.48
C PRO A 205 52.79 26.63 3.80
N PRO A 206 53.91 25.88 3.87
CA PRO A 206 54.13 24.84 4.89
C PRO A 206 54.28 25.37 6.31
N ALA A 207 53.58 24.70 7.23
CA ALA A 207 53.58 24.91 8.67
C ALA A 207 54.87 24.41 9.35
N VAL A 208 55.40 25.23 10.27
CA VAL A 208 56.47 24.87 11.20
C VAL A 208 55.88 24.08 12.36
N GLN A 209 56.32 22.83 12.52
CA GLN A 209 56.05 21.98 13.68
C GLN A 209 56.97 22.38 14.83
N ASN A 210 56.44 22.52 16.05
CA ASN A 210 57.18 22.24 17.28
C ASN A 210 56.22 21.83 18.40
N THR A 211 56.69 20.89 19.23
CA THR A 211 55.95 19.94 20.07
C THR A 211 55.96 20.37 21.57
N PRO A 212 55.69 19.50 22.58
CA PRO A 212 54.61 19.72 23.56
C PRO A 212 55.12 19.95 24.99
N SER A 213 54.29 20.49 25.88
CA SER A 213 54.53 20.38 27.33
C SER A 213 53.25 20.32 28.15
N THR A 214 53.12 19.21 28.88
CA THR A 214 52.16 18.96 29.96
C THR A 214 52.64 19.67 31.24
N PRO A 215 51.75 20.21 32.07
CA PRO A 215 51.77 19.76 33.47
C PRO A 215 50.40 19.54 34.12
N LYS A 216 50.50 18.74 35.19
CA LYS A 216 49.49 18.18 36.11
C LYS A 216 48.54 19.20 36.76
N GLY A 217 47.30 18.74 36.92
CA GLY A 217 46.66 18.62 38.24
C GLY A 217 45.79 19.78 38.70
N PHE A 218 44.47 19.68 38.50
CA PHE A 218 43.47 20.39 39.32
C PHE A 218 42.22 19.53 39.54
N LYS A 219 41.85 19.39 40.81
CA LYS A 219 40.51 18.95 41.28
C LYS A 219 39.55 20.13 41.13
N PRO A 220 38.27 19.88 40.78
CA PRO A 220 37.24 20.65 41.47
C PRO A 220 36.07 19.80 41.97
N ALA A 221 35.45 20.37 43.00
CA ALA A 221 34.40 19.81 43.80
C ALA A 221 33.02 19.86 43.12
N SER A 222 32.20 18.95 43.60
CA SER A 222 30.76 18.76 43.42
C SER A 222 29.87 20.02 43.41
N LYS A 223 29.11 20.16 42.30
CA LYS A 223 27.65 20.41 42.13
C LYS A 223 26.90 21.47 42.96
N ALA A 224 26.12 22.28 42.23
CA ALA A 224 24.70 22.54 42.49
C ALA A 224 23.91 22.50 41.14
N PRO A 225 22.61 22.12 41.13
CA PRO A 225 21.98 21.46 39.99
C PRO A 225 21.14 22.39 39.11
N ALA A 226 21.41 22.39 37.80
CA ALA A 226 20.36 22.59 36.81
C ALA A 226 19.66 21.24 36.62
N THR A 227 18.33 21.26 36.50
CA THR A 227 17.50 20.08 36.26
C THR A 227 17.80 19.51 34.87
N VAL A 228 18.90 18.76 34.76
CA VAL A 228 19.25 17.97 33.60
C VAL A 228 18.23 16.82 33.53
N PRO A 229 17.48 16.67 32.42
CA PRO A 229 16.62 15.50 32.25
C PRO A 229 17.49 14.25 32.36
N ASP A 230 17.05 13.28 33.16
CA ASP A 230 17.77 12.04 33.44
C ASP A 230 18.24 11.40 32.11
N PRO A 231 19.56 11.36 31.82
CA PRO A 231 20.09 10.92 30.54
C PRO A 231 19.74 9.46 30.22
N THR A 232 19.37 8.68 31.25
CA THR A 232 18.94 7.29 31.08
C THR A 232 17.50 7.18 30.57
N ALA A 233 16.63 8.14 30.88
CA ALA A 233 15.24 8.16 30.43
C ALA A 233 15.13 8.56 28.95
N THR A 234 15.88 9.59 28.53
CA THR A 234 15.95 10.03 27.14
C THR A 234 16.57 8.97 26.23
N GLY A 235 17.60 8.27 26.71
CA GLY A 235 18.23 7.17 25.97
C GLY A 235 17.27 6.01 25.68
N LYS A 236 16.42 5.63 26.64
CA LYS A 236 15.39 4.60 26.44
C LYS A 236 14.34 5.02 25.42
N LEU A 237 13.84 6.25 25.50
CA LEU A 237 12.85 6.77 24.55
C LEU A 237 13.39 6.82 23.11
N ARG A 238 14.66 7.16 22.92
CA ARG A 238 15.32 7.09 21.59
C ARG A 238 15.41 5.65 21.08
N ALA A 239 15.80 4.71 21.93
CA ALA A 239 15.89 3.30 21.57
C ALA A 239 14.52 2.73 21.18
N ASP A 240 13.46 3.09 21.91
CA ASP A 240 12.08 2.72 21.59
C ASP A 240 11.64 3.26 20.23
N LEU A 241 11.93 4.53 19.93
CA LEU A 241 11.61 5.16 18.65
C LEU A 241 12.30 4.44 17.48
N ILE A 242 13.59 4.14 17.61
CA ILE A 242 14.36 3.37 16.62
C ILE A 242 13.77 1.96 16.45
N GLY A 243 13.39 1.31 17.54
CA GLY A 243 12.75 -0.01 17.52
C GLY A 243 11.44 0.01 16.74
N TRP A 244 10.59 1.01 16.96
CA TRP A 244 9.34 1.17 16.21
C TRP A 244 9.56 1.48 14.74
N ASN A 245 10.55 2.31 14.39
CA ASN A 245 10.89 2.60 13.00
C ASN A 245 11.31 1.32 12.25
N ASN A 246 12.19 0.51 12.85
CA ASN A 246 12.62 -0.77 12.28
C ASN A 246 11.43 -1.73 12.11
N LYS A 247 10.51 -1.77 13.09
CA LYS A 247 9.30 -2.61 13.02
C LYS A 247 8.36 -2.16 11.90
N ILE A 248 8.16 -0.86 11.72
CA ILE A 248 7.34 -0.31 10.62
C ILE A 248 7.93 -0.71 9.26
N LEU A 249 9.25 -0.60 9.09
CA LEU A 249 9.94 -0.98 7.85
C LEU A 249 9.78 -2.47 7.54
N MET A 250 9.95 -3.33 8.55
CA MET A 250 9.73 -4.77 8.41
C MET A 250 8.27 -5.09 8.04
N LEU A 251 7.30 -4.46 8.69
CA LEU A 251 5.87 -4.67 8.40
C LEU A 251 5.50 -4.19 7.00
N LYS A 252 6.05 -3.06 6.52
CA LYS A 252 5.87 -2.58 5.14
C LYS A 252 6.37 -3.62 4.14
N MET A 253 7.57 -4.15 4.35
CA MET A 253 8.17 -5.17 3.48
C MET A 253 7.32 -6.44 3.43
N GLN A 254 6.88 -6.95 4.60
CA GLN A 254 6.02 -8.14 4.66
C GLN A 254 4.65 -7.92 4.04
N LEU A 255 4.09 -6.71 4.18
CA LEU A 255 2.81 -6.35 3.59
C LEU A 255 2.92 -6.31 2.06
N GLN A 256 3.98 -5.74 1.52
CA GLN A 256 4.25 -5.72 0.08
C GLN A 256 4.43 -7.14 -0.47
N GLU A 257 5.16 -8.00 0.23
CA GLU A 257 5.29 -9.42 -0.11
C GLU A 257 3.94 -10.15 -0.07
N ALA A 258 3.10 -9.88 0.94
CA ALA A 258 1.78 -10.48 1.01
C ALA A 258 0.89 -10.02 -0.15
N GLN A 259 0.91 -8.72 -0.48
CA GLN A 259 0.12 -8.12 -1.55
C GLN A 259 0.51 -8.65 -2.93
N SER A 260 1.81 -8.82 -3.21
CA SER A 260 2.27 -9.35 -4.50
C SER A 260 1.84 -10.81 -4.71
N ASN A 261 1.57 -11.56 -3.64
CA ASN A 261 1.19 -12.96 -3.70
C ASN A 261 -0.33 -13.23 -3.69
N ILE A 262 -1.19 -12.21 -3.52
CA ILE A 262 -2.67 -12.37 -3.51
C ILE A 262 -3.20 -12.96 -4.83
N GLY A 263 -2.51 -12.73 -5.96
CA GLY A 263 -2.86 -13.31 -7.27
C GLY A 263 -2.09 -14.59 -7.64
N SER A 264 -1.23 -15.10 -6.76
CA SER A 264 -0.38 -16.26 -7.06
C SER A 264 -1.18 -17.57 -7.02
N LYS A 265 -0.65 -18.63 -7.65
CA LYS A 265 -1.26 -19.98 -7.61
C LYS A 265 -1.31 -20.56 -6.20
N GLN A 266 -0.46 -20.09 -5.29
CA GLN A 266 -0.46 -20.47 -3.88
C GLN A 266 -1.37 -19.53 -3.09
N LYS A 267 -2.50 -20.05 -2.58
CA LYS A 267 -3.47 -19.25 -1.83
C LYS A 267 -3.00 -18.83 -0.42
N SER A 268 -1.98 -19.50 0.10
CA SER A 268 -1.47 -19.32 1.47
C SER A 268 0.06 -19.34 1.50
N PRO A 269 0.69 -18.64 2.46
CA PRO A 269 2.12 -18.73 2.69
C PRO A 269 2.57 -20.14 3.08
N PRO A 270 3.82 -20.52 2.79
CA PRO A 270 4.37 -21.81 3.23
C PRO A 270 4.26 -21.95 4.76
N GLY A 271 3.63 -23.02 5.22
CA GLY A 271 3.49 -23.32 6.65
C GLY A 271 2.43 -22.49 7.40
N SER A 272 1.58 -21.73 6.70
CA SER A 272 0.46 -21.00 7.31
C SER A 272 -0.89 -21.42 6.70
N LEU A 273 -1.91 -21.51 7.55
CA LEU A 273 -3.31 -21.72 7.12
C LEU A 273 -3.99 -20.40 6.71
N GLU A 274 -3.34 -19.25 6.95
CA GLU A 274 -3.84 -17.93 6.58
C GLU A 274 -3.76 -17.72 5.06
N THR A 275 -4.78 -17.12 4.44
CA THR A 275 -4.68 -16.73 3.03
C THR A 275 -3.81 -15.48 2.88
N TRP A 276 -3.23 -15.25 1.69
CA TRP A 276 -2.47 -14.02 1.44
C TRP A 276 -3.27 -12.74 1.69
N GLN A 277 -4.57 -12.76 1.40
CA GLN A 277 -5.47 -11.64 1.68
C GLN A 277 -5.65 -11.41 3.18
N GLN A 278 -5.88 -12.47 3.96
CA GLN A 278 -5.98 -12.38 5.43
C GLN A 278 -4.68 -11.85 6.04
N ARG A 279 -3.54 -12.35 5.57
CA ARG A 279 -2.22 -11.90 6.01
C ARG A 279 -1.98 -10.44 5.70
N ALA A 280 -2.32 -9.98 4.49
CA ALA A 280 -2.19 -8.57 4.13
C ALA A 280 -3.07 -7.68 5.03
N ASN A 281 -4.31 -8.09 5.31
CA ASN A 281 -5.20 -7.36 6.21
C ASN A 281 -4.62 -7.29 7.63
N ARG A 282 -4.15 -8.41 8.18
CA ARG A 282 -3.52 -8.45 9.52
C ARG A 282 -2.27 -7.57 9.58
N LEU A 283 -1.37 -7.69 8.61
CA LEU A 283 -0.15 -6.87 8.53
C LEU A 283 -0.48 -5.38 8.41
N SER A 284 -1.56 -5.02 7.69
CA SER A 284 -1.99 -3.62 7.59
C SER A 284 -2.47 -3.06 8.94
N ALA A 285 -3.20 -3.87 9.73
CA ALA A 285 -3.64 -3.49 11.07
C ALA A 285 -2.45 -3.35 12.03
N GLU A 286 -1.51 -4.29 12.00
CA GLU A 286 -0.27 -4.24 12.79
C GLU A 286 0.59 -3.02 12.42
N LEU A 287 0.66 -2.68 11.13
CA LEU A 287 1.40 -1.51 10.65
C LEU A 287 0.77 -0.21 11.17
N ASN A 288 -0.56 -0.09 11.14
CA ASN A 288 -1.25 1.06 11.70
C ASN A 288 -1.04 1.18 13.21
N GLN A 289 -1.09 0.06 13.94
CA GLN A 289 -0.82 0.05 15.38
C GLN A 289 0.63 0.44 15.68
N ALA A 290 1.60 -0.03 14.88
CA ALA A 290 3.00 0.33 15.04
C ALA A 290 3.24 1.83 14.79
N LYS A 291 2.56 2.43 13.80
CA LYS A 291 2.59 3.89 13.56
C LYS A 291 2.08 4.68 14.77
N VAL A 292 0.92 4.30 15.32
CA VAL A 292 0.37 4.96 16.53
C VAL A 292 1.34 4.87 17.71
N ASN A 293 1.95 3.70 17.95
CA ASN A 293 2.91 3.53 19.03
C ASN A 293 4.19 4.35 18.84
N ARG A 294 4.66 4.46 17.59
CA ARG A 294 5.79 5.30 17.20
C ARG A 294 5.49 6.78 17.47
N ASP A 295 4.31 7.26 17.09
CA ASP A 295 3.90 8.65 17.29
C ASP A 295 3.75 8.97 18.78
N MET A 296 3.24 8.03 19.58
CA MET A 296 3.21 8.15 21.04
C MET A 296 4.62 8.20 21.66
N ALA A 297 5.56 7.40 21.15
CA ALA A 297 6.96 7.45 21.59
C ALA A 297 7.61 8.79 21.20
N GLN A 298 7.30 9.31 20.02
CA GLN A 298 7.76 10.63 19.56
C GLN A 298 7.22 11.75 20.44
N LEU A 299 5.93 11.71 20.79
CA LEU A 299 5.31 12.69 21.70
C LEU A 299 5.96 12.67 23.08
N LYS A 300 6.23 11.47 23.63
CA LYS A 300 6.95 11.31 24.90
C LYS A 300 8.38 11.86 24.83
N LEU A 301 9.07 11.61 23.72
CA LEU A 301 10.42 12.14 23.50
C LEU A 301 10.39 13.66 23.40
N ALA A 302 9.45 14.25 22.66
CA ALA A 302 9.28 15.69 22.54
C ALA A 302 8.97 16.35 23.89
N ALA A 303 8.20 15.69 24.76
CA ALA A 303 7.88 16.20 26.09
C ALA A 303 9.10 16.22 27.03
N VAL A 304 10.01 15.25 26.90
CA VAL A 304 11.20 15.12 27.76
C VAL A 304 12.41 15.88 27.19
N ALA A 305 12.55 15.93 25.87
CA ALA A 305 13.65 16.57 25.15
C ALA A 305 13.13 17.25 23.86
N PRO A 306 12.57 18.47 23.95
CA PRO A 306 11.99 19.20 22.81
C PRO A 306 13.01 19.51 21.72
N SER A 307 14.28 19.67 22.11
CA SER A 307 15.42 19.98 21.23
C SER A 307 16.05 18.74 20.58
N ASP A 308 15.47 17.55 20.79
CA ASP A 308 16.01 16.31 20.23
C ASP A 308 15.78 16.26 18.71
N PRO A 309 16.80 16.00 17.88
CA PRO A 309 16.60 15.88 16.43
C PRO A 309 15.58 14.79 16.06
N LEU A 310 15.40 13.76 16.89
CA LEU A 310 14.44 12.69 16.66
C LEU A 310 13.01 13.05 17.05
N SER A 311 12.79 14.09 17.87
CA SER A 311 11.43 14.53 18.23
C SER A 311 10.76 15.35 17.11
N ASN A 312 11.55 16.05 16.31
CA ASN A 312 11.06 16.93 15.23
C ASN A 312 11.15 16.32 13.83
N ALA A 313 11.71 15.11 13.70
CA ALA A 313 11.75 14.40 12.44
C ALA A 313 10.31 13.97 12.04
N SER A 314 9.69 14.77 11.15
CA SER A 314 8.49 14.37 10.44
C SER A 314 8.89 13.28 9.45
N TYR A 315 8.70 12.02 9.85
CA TYR A 315 9.01 10.84 9.04
C TYR A 315 7.88 10.68 8.01
N SER A 316 7.81 11.63 7.08
CA SER A 316 6.91 11.62 5.94
C SER A 316 7.45 10.61 4.92
N ASP A 317 6.95 9.38 5.01
CA ASP A 317 7.02 8.30 4.02
C ASP A 317 8.33 8.14 3.24
N TYR A 318 9.30 7.46 3.86
CA TYR A 318 10.15 6.48 3.18
C TYR A 318 9.48 5.10 3.20
#